data_AF-A0AA43BRS9-F1
#
_entry.id   AF-A0AA43BRS9-F1
#
_cell.length_a   1.000
_cell.length_b   1.000
_cell.length_c   1.000
_cell.angle_alpha   90.00
_cell.angle_beta   90.00
_cell.angle_gamma   90.00
#
_symmetry.space_group_name_H-M   'P 1'
#
loop_
_entity.id
_entity.type
_entity.pdbx_description
1 polymer ?
#
loop_
_entity_poly.entity_id
_entity_poly.type
_entity_poly.pdbx_seq_one_letter_code
_entity_poly.pdbx_strand_id
1 'polypeptide(L)'
;MDSKRQRKLRNYLLDRRFQLKYTSMVVLVTVSVASGLGYVAYRFSRGQTESLTAHIAAQPDLDIETAEDLERFAQQEDRKIRNAIVVGVLLLTLALGITGILVTHRVVGPAYRMRRLFEGVGEGKLRVTTGIRKGDELQELYQSFADMVESLRDQRSEEIARLEDTLAKMEAAGVESEYITELRALLKRIRDTVD
;
A
#
# COMPACT_ATOMS: atom_id res chain seq x y z
N MET A 1 9.09 -30.16 -15.37
CA MET A 1 9.11 -29.95 -13.90
C MET A 1 9.27 -28.45 -13.66
N ASP A 2 8.20 -27.81 -13.18
CA ASP A 2 8.15 -26.37 -12.91
C ASP A 2 9.14 -25.96 -11.81
N SER A 3 10.15 -25.15 -12.16
CA SER A 3 10.98 -24.50 -11.16
C SER A 3 10.17 -23.39 -10.48
N LYS A 4 9.57 -23.69 -9.33
CA LYS A 4 8.98 -22.71 -8.42
C LYS A 4 10.02 -21.62 -8.12
N ARG A 5 9.91 -20.47 -8.78
CA ARG A 5 10.65 -19.24 -8.44
C ARG A 5 10.31 -18.88 -7.00
N GLN A 6 11.20 -19.25 -6.08
CA GLN A 6 11.13 -18.80 -4.69
C GLN A 6 11.20 -17.28 -4.67
N ARG A 7 10.05 -16.64 -4.41
CA ARG A 7 9.97 -15.19 -4.21
C ARG A 7 10.73 -14.89 -2.92
N LYS A 8 11.97 -14.40 -3.03
CA LYS A 8 12.78 -14.00 -1.89
C LYS A 8 12.00 -12.94 -1.10
N LEU A 9 11.72 -13.19 0.18
CA LEU A 9 11.02 -12.26 1.09
C LEU A 9 11.65 -10.86 1.13
N ARG A 10 12.95 -10.75 0.78
CA ARG A 10 13.65 -9.47 0.59
C ARG A 10 13.02 -8.53 -0.45
N ASN A 11 12.21 -9.04 -1.37
CA ASN A 11 11.53 -8.25 -2.41
C ASN A 11 10.23 -7.59 -1.93
N TYR A 12 9.75 -7.86 -0.71
CA TYR A 12 8.54 -7.21 -0.18
C TYR A 12 8.78 -5.75 0.26
N LEU A 13 10.03 -5.44 0.60
CA LEU A 13 10.48 -4.15 1.09
C LEU A 13 11.10 -3.32 -0.05
N LEU A 14 10.35 -3.10 -1.13
CA LEU A 14 10.81 -2.25 -2.25
C LEU A 14 10.91 -0.77 -1.83
N ASP A 15 10.05 -0.34 -0.90
CA ASP A 15 10.08 1.02 -0.34
C ASP A 15 9.76 1.01 1.17
N ARG A 16 10.79 0.72 1.98
CA ARG A 16 10.67 0.60 3.45
C ARG A 16 10.12 1.86 4.09
N ARG A 17 10.42 3.04 3.53
CA ARG A 17 10.05 4.33 4.14
C ARG A 17 8.55 4.55 4.12
N PHE A 18 7.89 4.28 2.99
CA PHE A 18 6.45 4.44 2.86
C PHE A 18 5.71 3.42 3.75
N GLN A 19 6.05 2.14 3.64
CA GLN A 19 5.42 1.08 4.44
C GLN A 19 5.59 1.32 5.94
N LEU A 20 6.80 1.66 6.40
CA LEU A 20 7.05 1.91 7.81
C LEU A 20 6.31 3.15 8.31
N LYS A 21 6.23 4.24 7.52
CA LYS A 21 5.54 5.48 7.92
C LYS A 21 4.06 5.25 8.20
N TYR A 22 3.35 4.58 7.29
CA TYR A 22 1.90 4.36 7.45
C TYR A 22 1.61 3.22 8.42
N THR A 23 2.40 2.14 8.40
CA THR A 23 2.24 1.05 9.38
C THR A 23 2.53 1.54 10.79
N SER A 24 3.56 2.38 11.00
CA SER A 24 3.85 2.95 12.32
C SER A 24 2.76 3.90 12.79
N MET A 25 2.18 4.70 11.89
CA MET A 25 1.03 5.55 12.19
C MET A 25 -0.16 4.72 12.66
N VAL A 26 -0.52 3.65 11.95
CA VAL A 26 -1.62 2.74 12.33
C VAL A 26 -1.33 2.07 13.68
N VAL A 27 -0.13 1.55 13.88
CA VAL A 27 0.28 0.94 15.14
C VAL A 27 0.23 1.94 16.29
N LEU A 28 0.70 3.16 16.09
CA LEU A 28 0.70 4.20 17.12
C LEU A 28 -0.72 4.59 17.52
N VAL A 29 -1.61 4.79 16.55
CA VAL A 29 -3.02 5.08 16.82
C VAL A 29 -3.67 3.90 17.54
N THR A 30 -3.41 2.67 17.08
CA THR A 30 -3.93 1.44 17.71
C THR A 30 -3.50 1.35 19.16
N VAL A 31 -2.20 1.47 19.44
CA VAL A 31 -1.67 1.41 20.81
C VAL A 31 -2.22 2.56 21.66
N SER A 32 -2.37 3.76 21.12
CA SER A 32 -2.92 4.91 21.84
C SER A 32 -4.38 4.66 22.25
N VAL A 33 -5.23 4.26 21.31
CA VAL A 33 -6.65 3.95 21.56
C VAL A 33 -6.78 2.75 22.50
N ALA A 34 -6.02 1.68 22.24
CA ALA A 34 -6.05 0.47 23.04
C ALA A 34 -5.54 0.70 24.47
N SER A 35 -4.55 1.57 24.66
CA SER A 35 -4.07 1.96 26.00
C SER A 35 -5.12 2.78 26.74
N GLY A 36 -5.80 3.71 26.07
CA GLY A 36 -6.89 4.49 26.65
C GLY A 36 -8.07 3.60 27.08
N LEU A 37 -8.53 2.73 26.19
CA LEU A 37 -9.59 1.76 26.49
C LEU A 37 -9.16 0.75 27.55
N GLY A 38 -7.94 0.24 27.48
CA GLY A 38 -7.37 -0.67 28.46
C GLY A 38 -7.27 -0.04 29.85
N TYR A 39 -6.90 1.23 29.95
CA TYR A 39 -6.90 1.97 31.20
C TYR A 39 -8.30 2.12 31.79
N VAL A 40 -9.29 2.47 30.96
CA VAL A 40 -10.70 2.56 31.39
C VAL A 40 -11.22 1.19 31.86
N ALA A 41 -10.95 0.13 31.09
CA ALA A 41 -11.35 -1.23 31.44
C ALA A 41 -10.71 -1.70 32.75
N TYR A 42 -9.42 -1.42 32.95
CA TYR A 42 -8.71 -1.74 34.19
C TYR A 42 -9.28 -0.96 35.40
N ARG A 43 -9.55 0.35 35.24
CA ARG A 43 -10.17 1.18 36.28
C ARG A 43 -11.56 0.69 36.65
N PHE A 44 -12.35 0.29 35.65
CA PHE A 44 -13.69 -0.25 35.85
C PHE A 44 -13.64 -1.60 36.58
N SER A 45 -12.76 -2.52 36.14
CA SER A 45 -12.53 -3.80 36.79
C SER A 45 -12.18 -3.63 38.26
N ARG A 46 -11.17 -2.78 38.55
CA ARG A 46 -10.72 -2.54 39.92
C ARG A 46 -11.83 -1.97 40.80
N GLY A 47 -12.63 -1.04 40.29
CA GLY A 47 -13.76 -0.49 41.04
C GLY A 47 -14.87 -1.52 41.33
N GLN A 48 -15.06 -2.50 40.45
CA GLN A 48 -16.00 -3.61 40.68
C GLN A 48 -15.45 -4.61 41.70
N THR A 49 -14.16 -4.94 41.63
CA THR A 49 -13.50 -5.81 42.61
C THR A 49 -13.49 -5.18 44.00
N GLU A 50 -13.18 -3.88 44.11
CA GLU A 50 -13.19 -3.15 45.39
C GLU A 50 -14.58 -3.07 46.01
N SER A 51 -15.64 -2.83 45.23
CA SER A 51 -17.01 -2.78 45.76
C SER A 51 -17.49 -4.15 46.21
N LEU A 52 -17.17 -5.22 45.48
CA LEU A 52 -17.50 -6.59 45.86
C LEU A 52 -16.81 -6.97 47.18
N THR A 53 -15.52 -6.70 47.31
CA THR A 53 -14.77 -6.95 48.55
C THR A 53 -15.33 -6.14 49.72
N ALA A 54 -15.66 -4.86 49.51
CA ALA A 54 -16.23 -4.00 50.56
C ALA A 54 -17.62 -4.47 51.03
N HIS A 55 -18.47 -4.93 50.11
CA HIS A 55 -19.78 -5.48 50.46
C HIS A 55 -19.68 -6.77 51.26
N ILE A 56 -18.74 -7.64 50.90
CA ILE A 56 -18.55 -8.90 51.60
C ILE A 56 -17.93 -8.60 52.96
N ALA A 57 -16.83 -7.87 53.06
CA ALA A 57 -16.16 -7.52 54.32
C ALA A 57 -17.05 -6.78 55.35
N ALA A 58 -18.15 -6.16 54.93
CA ALA A 58 -19.13 -5.54 55.83
C ALA A 58 -20.09 -6.54 56.50
N GLN A 59 -20.03 -7.84 56.15
CA GLN A 59 -20.81 -8.88 56.82
C GLN A 59 -20.22 -9.19 58.22
N PRO A 60 -21.05 -9.18 59.28
CA PRO A 60 -20.58 -9.28 60.66
C PRO A 60 -20.03 -10.65 61.08
N ASP A 61 -20.31 -11.73 60.33
CA ASP A 61 -19.90 -13.10 60.65
C ASP A 61 -18.76 -13.62 59.74
N LEU A 62 -17.93 -12.73 59.19
CA LEU A 62 -16.82 -13.12 58.30
C LEU A 62 -15.55 -13.48 59.06
N ASP A 63 -15.11 -14.72 58.85
CA ASP A 63 -13.82 -15.20 59.34
C ASP A 63 -12.65 -14.52 58.60
N ILE A 64 -11.55 -14.26 59.32
CA ILE A 64 -10.33 -13.62 58.79
C ILE A 64 -9.74 -14.42 57.61
N GLU A 65 -9.79 -15.76 57.69
CA GLU A 65 -9.31 -16.66 56.63
C GLU A 65 -10.13 -16.49 55.33
N THR A 66 -11.45 -16.38 55.45
CA THR A 66 -12.35 -16.12 54.32
C THR A 66 -12.07 -14.75 53.71
N ALA A 67 -11.81 -13.72 54.52
CA ALA A 67 -11.45 -12.39 54.03
C ALA A 67 -10.14 -12.38 53.22
N GLU A 68 -9.08 -13.08 53.68
CA GLU A 68 -7.82 -13.20 52.95
C GLU A 68 -7.99 -13.93 51.60
N ASP A 69 -8.79 -14.99 51.57
CA ASP A 69 -9.04 -15.75 50.34
C ASP A 69 -9.84 -14.95 49.31
N LEU A 70 -10.77 -14.10 49.76
CA LEU A 70 -11.47 -13.15 48.89
C LEU A 70 -10.52 -12.11 48.29
N GLU A 71 -9.62 -11.54 49.09
CA GLU A 71 -8.62 -10.60 48.58
C GLU A 71 -7.68 -11.25 47.55
N ARG A 72 -7.27 -12.51 47.80
CA ARG A 72 -6.47 -13.28 46.84
C ARG A 72 -7.23 -13.53 45.55
N PHE A 73 -8.51 -13.90 45.63
CA PHE A 73 -9.37 -14.11 44.47
C PHE A 73 -9.53 -12.82 43.65
N ALA A 74 -9.85 -11.71 44.32
CA ALA A 74 -9.92 -10.37 43.74
C ALA A 74 -8.64 -9.99 42.98
N GLN A 75 -7.47 -10.16 43.61
CA GLN A 75 -6.18 -9.87 42.98
C GLN A 75 -5.88 -10.79 41.79
N GLN A 76 -6.33 -12.05 41.83
CA GLN A 76 -6.15 -12.99 40.72
C GLN A 76 -7.02 -12.59 39.53
N GLU A 77 -8.27 -12.19 39.74
CA GLU A 77 -9.16 -11.71 38.67
C GLU A 77 -8.63 -10.42 38.03
N ASP A 78 -8.19 -9.44 38.83
CA ASP A 78 -7.59 -8.21 38.32
C ASP A 78 -6.33 -8.50 37.49
N ARG A 79 -5.49 -9.46 37.91
CA ARG A 79 -4.30 -9.90 37.14
C ARG A 79 -4.69 -10.58 35.84
N LYS A 80 -5.72 -11.42 35.83
CA LYS A 80 -6.22 -12.08 34.60
C LYS A 80 -6.72 -11.03 33.62
N ILE A 81 -7.53 -10.08 34.06
CA ILE A 81 -8.07 -9.00 33.22
C ILE A 81 -6.93 -8.14 32.64
N ARG A 82 -5.99 -7.71 33.48
CA ARG A 82 -4.81 -6.95 33.04
C ARG A 82 -4.01 -7.72 31.99
N ASN A 83 -3.70 -8.99 32.25
CA ASN A 83 -2.91 -9.80 31.33
C ASN A 83 -3.67 -10.05 30.02
N ALA A 84 -4.99 -10.27 30.08
CA ALA A 84 -5.85 -10.42 28.91
C ALA A 84 -5.86 -9.15 28.04
N ILE A 85 -5.94 -7.97 28.67
CA ILE A 85 -5.82 -6.68 27.96
C ILE A 85 -4.46 -6.60 27.26
N VAL A 86 -3.36 -6.82 27.98
CA VAL A 86 -2.00 -6.72 27.40
C VAL A 86 -1.81 -7.67 26.22
N VAL A 87 -2.19 -8.93 26.37
CA VAL A 87 -2.10 -9.94 25.30
C VAL A 87 -3.00 -9.56 24.13
N GLY A 88 -4.23 -9.11 24.39
CA GLY A 88 -5.16 -8.67 23.36
C GLY A 88 -4.64 -7.49 22.55
N VAL A 89 -4.09 -6.46 23.21
CA VAL A 89 -3.50 -5.29 22.55
C VAL A 89 -2.27 -5.68 21.71
N LEU A 90 -1.42 -6.55 22.23
CA LEU A 90 -0.25 -7.04 21.51
C LEU A 90 -0.66 -7.79 20.24
N LEU A 91 -1.60 -8.74 20.35
CA LEU A 91 -2.10 -9.51 19.22
C LEU A 91 -2.76 -8.62 18.17
N LEU A 92 -3.62 -7.69 18.59
CA LEU A 92 -4.27 -6.73 17.69
C LEU A 92 -3.24 -5.87 16.96
N THR A 93 -2.25 -5.35 17.67
CA THR A 93 -1.19 -4.50 17.11
C THR A 93 -0.35 -5.27 16.08
N LEU A 94 0.01 -6.53 16.39
CA LEU A 94 0.73 -7.39 15.44
C LEU A 94 -0.11 -7.70 14.20
N ALA A 95 -1.39 -8.05 14.39
CA ALA A 95 -2.30 -8.35 13.28
C ALA A 95 -2.47 -7.14 12.35
N LEU A 96 -2.70 -5.95 12.92
CA LEU A 96 -2.82 -4.70 12.15
C LEU A 96 -1.49 -4.31 11.49
N GLY A 97 -0.36 -4.49 12.17
CA GLY A 97 0.96 -4.23 11.60
C GLY A 97 1.26 -5.12 10.39
N ILE A 98 1.01 -6.43 10.50
CA ILE A 98 1.18 -7.38 9.41
C ILE A 98 0.23 -7.03 8.25
N THR A 99 -1.05 -6.79 8.55
CA THR A 99 -2.05 -6.43 7.54
C THR A 99 -1.68 -5.13 6.82
N GLY A 100 -1.25 -4.11 7.56
CA GLY A 100 -0.80 -2.83 7.02
C GLY A 100 0.36 -2.98 6.03
N ILE A 101 1.35 -3.82 6.36
CA ILE A 101 2.47 -4.10 5.45
C ILE A 101 1.98 -4.82 4.18
N LEU A 102 1.12 -5.84 4.33
CA LEU A 102 0.58 -6.61 3.21
C LEU A 102 -0.22 -5.73 2.24
N VAL A 103 -1.12 -4.91 2.76
CA VAL A 103 -1.94 -3.98 1.97
C VAL A 103 -1.05 -2.95 1.27
N THR A 104 -0.11 -2.34 2.01
CA THR A 104 0.74 -1.29 1.45
C THR A 104 1.63 -1.82 0.31
N HIS A 105 2.02 -3.10 0.34
CA HIS A 105 2.79 -3.70 -0.75
C HIS A 105 2.03 -3.75 -2.09
N ARG A 106 0.70 -3.95 -2.05
CA ARG A 106 -0.16 -3.97 -3.24
C ARG A 106 -0.34 -2.60 -3.90
N VAL A 107 0.12 -1.53 -3.25
CA VAL A 107 0.09 -0.15 -3.76
C VAL A 107 1.49 0.33 -4.16
N VAL A 108 2.47 0.17 -3.28
CA VAL A 108 3.82 0.74 -3.47
C VAL A 108 4.56 0.09 -4.66
N GLY A 109 4.47 -1.23 -4.79
CA GLY A 109 5.08 -1.97 -5.89
C GLY A 109 4.62 -1.49 -7.27
N PRO A 110 3.30 -1.45 -7.55
CA PRO A 110 2.79 -0.92 -8.81
C PRO A 110 3.00 0.59 -8.96
N ALA A 111 2.97 1.39 -7.88
CA ALA A 111 3.24 2.83 -7.96
C ALA A 111 4.66 3.12 -8.47
N TYR A 112 5.65 2.37 -7.99
CA TYR A 112 7.03 2.49 -8.47
C TYR A 112 7.16 2.15 -9.96
N ARG A 113 6.41 1.15 -10.44
CA ARG A 113 6.38 0.82 -11.87
C ARG A 113 5.71 1.92 -12.68
N MET A 114 4.58 2.44 -12.22
CA MET A 114 3.89 3.56 -12.87
C MET A 114 4.82 4.76 -13.05
N ARG A 115 5.59 5.12 -12.02
CA ARG A 115 6.59 6.19 -12.12
C ARG A 115 7.55 5.99 -13.30
N ARG A 116 8.09 4.78 -13.49
CA ARG A 116 8.99 4.49 -14.61
C ARG A 116 8.28 4.55 -15.97
N LEU A 117 7.00 4.16 -16.02
CA LEU A 117 6.19 4.29 -17.23
C LEU A 117 5.95 5.78 -17.56
N PHE A 118 5.62 6.60 -16.57
CA PHE A 118 5.49 8.05 -16.74
C PHE A 118 6.79 8.70 -17.22
N GLU A 119 7.93 8.34 -16.62
CA GLU A 119 9.26 8.81 -17.05
C GLU A 119 9.52 8.43 -18.51
N GLY A 120 9.21 7.19 -18.92
CA GLY A 120 9.36 6.75 -20.32
C GLY A 120 8.49 7.52 -21.31
N VAL A 121 7.23 7.79 -20.97
CA VAL A 121 6.34 8.62 -21.79
C VAL A 121 6.84 10.08 -21.84
N GLY A 122 7.36 10.61 -20.73
CA GLY A 122 7.97 11.93 -20.67
C GLY A 122 9.22 12.07 -21.56
N GLU A 123 9.93 10.97 -21.81
CA GLU A 123 11.04 10.88 -22.78
C GLU A 123 10.57 10.70 -24.25
N GLY A 124 9.25 10.69 -24.49
CA GLY A 124 8.66 10.51 -25.82
C GLY A 124 8.50 9.05 -26.26
N LYS A 125 8.74 8.06 -25.39
CA LYS A 125 8.56 6.64 -25.71
C LYS A 125 7.10 6.26 -25.51
N LEU A 126 6.33 6.15 -26.59
CA LEU A 126 4.89 5.86 -26.54
C LEU A 126 4.57 4.35 -26.61
N ARG A 127 5.46 3.53 -26.07
CA ARG A 127 5.31 2.06 -26.03
C ARG A 127 4.86 1.58 -24.66
N VAL A 128 3.66 1.00 -24.59
CA VAL A 128 3.21 0.27 -23.39
C VAL A 128 3.46 -1.21 -23.57
N THR A 129 4.62 -1.71 -23.12
CA THR A 129 5.01 -3.13 -23.31
C THR A 129 4.68 -4.03 -22.12
N THR A 130 4.40 -3.47 -20.94
CA THR A 130 4.22 -4.26 -19.72
C THR A 130 3.08 -3.75 -18.83
N GLY A 131 2.22 -4.68 -18.42
CA GLY A 131 1.11 -4.45 -17.50
C GLY A 131 1.49 -4.51 -16.02
N ILE A 132 0.62 -3.94 -15.19
CA ILE A 132 0.62 -4.15 -13.75
C ILE A 132 0.10 -5.56 -13.42
N ARG A 133 0.48 -6.13 -12.25
CA ARG A 133 0.07 -7.48 -11.86
C ARG A 133 -1.42 -7.50 -11.55
N LYS A 134 -2.10 -8.58 -11.95
CA LYS A 134 -3.50 -8.84 -11.57
C LYS A 134 -3.62 -8.86 -10.03
N GLY A 135 -4.49 -8.01 -9.50
CA GLY A 135 -4.76 -7.88 -8.06
C GLY A 135 -3.95 -6.80 -7.33
N ASP A 136 -3.23 -5.95 -8.05
CA ASP A 136 -2.67 -4.71 -7.50
C ASP A 136 -3.75 -3.60 -7.49
N GLU A 137 -3.70 -2.68 -6.53
CA GLU A 137 -4.75 -1.65 -6.35
C GLU A 137 -4.75 -0.59 -7.46
N LEU A 138 -3.65 -0.44 -8.19
CA LEU A 138 -3.48 0.58 -9.23
C LEU A 138 -3.85 0.08 -10.64
N GLN A 139 -4.60 -1.02 -10.75
CA GLN A 139 -4.95 -1.61 -12.03
C GLN A 139 -5.79 -0.67 -12.90
N GLU A 140 -6.78 -0.01 -12.29
CA GLU A 140 -7.66 0.95 -13.00
C GLU A 140 -6.87 2.18 -13.47
N LEU A 141 -6.03 2.74 -12.60
CA LEU A 141 -5.12 3.83 -12.95
C LEU A 141 -4.20 3.45 -14.12
N TYR A 142 -3.67 2.22 -14.12
CA TYR A 142 -2.86 1.73 -15.22
C TYR A 142 -3.66 1.62 -16.52
N GLN A 143 -4.91 1.16 -16.47
CA GLN A 143 -5.74 1.08 -17.67
C GLN A 143 -5.96 2.47 -18.27
N SER A 144 -6.41 3.44 -17.47
CA SER A 144 -6.60 4.82 -17.97
C SER A 144 -5.30 5.43 -18.49
N PHE A 145 -4.16 5.14 -17.86
CA PHE A 145 -2.85 5.55 -18.37
C PHE A 145 -2.50 4.87 -19.70
N ALA A 146 -2.74 3.57 -19.82
CA ALA A 146 -2.47 2.83 -21.05
C ALA A 146 -3.31 3.38 -22.21
N ASP A 147 -4.61 3.61 -21.98
CA ASP A 147 -5.53 4.18 -22.96
C ASP A 147 -5.07 5.59 -23.40
N MET A 148 -4.58 6.41 -22.45
CA MET A 148 -3.99 7.72 -22.76
C MET A 148 -2.75 7.60 -23.65
N VAL A 149 -1.82 6.69 -23.33
CA VAL A 149 -0.59 6.49 -24.14
C VAL A 149 -0.94 5.95 -25.52
N GLU A 150 -1.91 5.06 -25.63
CA GLU A 150 -2.43 4.56 -26.91
C GLU A 150 -3.01 5.70 -27.75
N SER A 151 -3.85 6.56 -27.17
CA SER A 151 -4.38 7.74 -27.87
C SER A 151 -3.27 8.70 -28.35
N LEU A 152 -2.25 8.95 -27.54
CA LEU A 152 -1.09 9.76 -27.93
C LEU A 152 -0.30 9.12 -29.08
N ARG A 153 -0.17 7.79 -29.05
CA ARG A 153 0.52 7.02 -30.07
C ARG A 153 -0.24 7.09 -31.40
N ASP A 154 -1.56 6.95 -31.36
CA ASP A 154 -2.42 7.02 -32.54
C ASP A 154 -2.37 8.41 -33.18
N GLN A 155 -2.49 9.48 -32.38
CA GLN A 155 -2.36 10.86 -32.85
C GLN A 155 -0.99 11.09 -33.53
N ARG A 156 0.11 10.67 -32.88
CA ARG A 156 1.45 10.77 -33.46
C ARG A 156 1.60 9.98 -34.75
N SER A 157 1.04 8.78 -34.82
CA SER A 157 1.09 7.93 -36.00
C SER A 157 0.35 8.56 -37.18
N GLU A 158 -0.80 9.19 -36.92
CA GLU A 158 -1.56 9.91 -37.93
C GLU A 158 -0.80 11.14 -38.46
N GLU A 159 -0.18 11.92 -37.57
CA GLU A 159 0.67 13.06 -37.95
C GLU A 159 1.85 12.63 -38.84
N ILE A 160 2.54 11.55 -38.45
CA ILE A 160 3.64 10.97 -39.23
C ILE A 160 3.15 10.56 -40.63
N ALA A 161 2.02 9.85 -40.71
CA ALA A 161 1.47 9.42 -41.99
C ALA A 161 1.12 10.59 -42.92
N ARG A 162 0.55 11.67 -42.37
CA ARG A 162 0.24 12.90 -43.14
C ARG A 162 1.51 13.60 -43.65
N LEU A 163 2.56 13.64 -42.83
CA LEU A 163 3.85 14.19 -43.23
C LEU A 163 4.55 13.32 -44.28
N GLU A 164 4.50 11.99 -44.16
CA GLU A 164 5.01 11.04 -45.16
C GLU A 164 4.32 11.25 -46.52
N ASP A 165 2.99 11.36 -46.54
CA ASP A 165 2.21 11.62 -47.76
C ASP A 165 2.56 12.98 -48.39
N THR A 166 2.74 14.02 -47.56
CA THR A 166 3.12 15.35 -48.04
C THR A 166 4.51 15.33 -48.69
N LEU A 167 5.50 14.67 -48.06
CA LEU A 167 6.84 14.52 -48.61
C LEU A 167 6.80 13.74 -49.94
N ALA A 168 6.02 12.67 -50.02
CA ALA A 168 5.86 11.90 -51.26
C ALA A 168 5.27 12.74 -52.40
N LYS A 169 4.29 13.60 -52.11
CA LYS A 169 3.70 14.53 -53.10
C LYS A 169 4.70 15.58 -53.58
N MET A 170 5.54 16.12 -52.70
CA MET A 170 6.58 17.08 -53.07
C MET A 170 7.61 16.46 -54.01
N GLU A 171 8.04 15.23 -53.73
CA GLU A 171 8.96 14.49 -54.59
C GLU A 171 8.34 14.16 -55.96
N ALA A 172 7.07 13.73 -55.98
CA ALA A 172 6.35 13.48 -57.23
C ALA A 172 6.17 14.74 -58.08
N ALA A 173 6.12 15.91 -57.44
CA ALA A 173 6.09 17.22 -58.12
C ALA A 173 7.48 17.70 -58.58
N GLY A 174 8.54 16.90 -58.38
CA GLY A 174 9.90 17.22 -58.80
C GLY A 174 10.62 18.21 -57.89
N VAL A 175 10.16 18.40 -56.65
CA VAL A 175 10.87 19.23 -55.67
C VAL A 175 12.07 18.44 -55.16
N GLU A 176 13.26 18.78 -55.64
CA GLU A 176 14.53 18.24 -55.14
C GLU A 176 15.19 19.27 -54.23
N SER A 177 15.35 18.93 -52.95
CA SER A 177 15.95 19.82 -51.95
C SER A 177 16.63 19.02 -50.84
N GLU A 178 17.78 19.53 -50.36
CA GLU A 178 18.46 19.01 -49.17
C GLU A 178 17.52 18.99 -47.95
N TYR A 179 16.65 19.99 -47.82
CA TYR A 179 15.66 20.08 -46.74
C TYR A 179 14.65 18.92 -46.74
N ILE A 180 14.28 18.37 -47.90
CA ILE A 180 13.39 17.19 -47.99
C ILE A 180 14.08 15.96 -47.41
N THR A 181 15.38 15.81 -47.68
CA THR A 181 16.19 14.71 -47.16
C THR A 181 16.32 14.81 -45.64
N GLU A 182 16.57 16.01 -45.10
CA GLU A 182 16.61 16.25 -43.66
C GLU A 182 15.26 15.97 -42.97
N LEU A 183 14.15 16.43 -43.55
CA LEU A 183 12.79 16.16 -43.06
C LEU A 183 12.49 14.66 -43.00
N ARG A 184 12.93 13.90 -44.02
CA ARG A 184 12.79 12.44 -44.04
C ARG A 184 13.57 11.77 -42.92
N ALA A 185 14.81 12.21 -42.69
CA ALA A 185 15.64 11.69 -41.62
C ALA A 185 15.04 12.00 -40.23
N LEU A 186 14.51 13.21 -40.05
CA LEU A 186 13.80 13.60 -38.84
C LEU A 186 12.55 12.76 -38.62
N LEU A 187 11.72 12.59 -39.65
CA LEU A 187 10.49 11.84 -39.57
C LEU A 187 10.75 10.35 -39.25
N LYS A 188 11.78 9.75 -39.85
CA LYS A 188 12.25 8.41 -39.48
C LYS A 188 12.60 8.32 -37.99
N ARG A 189 13.32 9.31 -37.45
CA ARG A 189 13.66 9.35 -36.02
C ARG A 189 12.42 9.45 -35.14
N ILE A 190 11.42 10.25 -35.51
CA ILE A 190 10.16 10.37 -34.76
C ILE A 190 9.41 9.04 -34.79
N ARG A 191 9.34 8.38 -35.96
CA ARG A 191 8.69 7.07 -36.11
C ARG A 191 9.28 6.00 -35.19
N ASP A 192 10.61 5.96 -35.05
CA ASP A 192 11.31 5.02 -34.16
C ASP A 192 10.94 5.19 -32.66
N THR A 193 10.35 6.32 -32.26
CA THR A 193 9.87 6.55 -30.87
C THR A 193 8.45 6.05 -30.61
N VAL A 194 7.68 5.83 -31.68
CA VAL A 194 6.26 5.45 -31.66
C VAL A 194 6.08 3.95 -31.94
N ASP A 195 6.78 3.45 -32.95
CA ASP A 195 6.98 2.01 -33.18
C ASP A 195 7.76 1.42 -32.04
#